data_AF-E1Y980-F1
#
_entry.id   AF-E1Y980-F1
#
_cell.length_a   1.000
_cell.length_b   1.000
_cell.length_c   1.000
_cell.angle_alpha   90.00
_cell.angle_beta   90.00
_cell.angle_gamma   90.00
#
_symmetry.space_group_name_H-M   'P 1'
#
loop_
_entity.id
_entity.type
_entity.pdbx_description
1 polymer ?
#
loop_
_entity_poly.entity_id
_entity_poly.type
_entity_poly.pdbx_seq_one_letter_code
_entity_poly.pdbx_strand_id
1 'polypeptide(L)'
;MRDYYVSALVVFALAGLSDGLDGFIARYFNQRTVLGAYLDPIADKLLIISAYVSLAVIKIIPPWIAVIVTTRDVIILLGIAVFSITGISIEIKPSLVSKCTTVAQLGTVVFILFNPTVSDASLIKYCIYWLTAGLSIVSGFHYIYKGMNILQNISPNNQKI
;
A
#
# COMPACT_ATOMS: atom_id res chain seq x y z
N MET A 1 27.05 10.96 -1.02
CA MET A 1 25.57 11.06 -0.87
C MET A 1 24.81 10.22 -1.89
N ARG A 2 25.26 10.13 -3.16
CA ARG A 2 24.58 9.33 -4.20
C ARG A 2 24.57 7.82 -3.90
N ASP A 3 25.63 7.32 -3.27
CA ASP A 3 25.81 5.89 -2.99
C ASP A 3 24.75 5.33 -2.04
N TYR A 4 24.32 6.11 -1.04
CA TYR A 4 23.29 5.70 -0.08
C TYR A 4 21.91 5.47 -0.73
N TYR A 5 21.57 6.21 -1.78
CA TYR A 5 20.30 6.02 -2.50
C TYR A 5 20.29 4.75 -3.34
N VAL A 6 21.43 4.44 -3.97
CA VAL A 6 21.60 3.18 -4.71
C VAL A 6 21.52 2.00 -3.74
N SER A 7 22.19 2.08 -2.59
CA SER A 7 22.06 1.06 -1.54
C SER A 7 20.63 0.93 -1.03
N ALA A 8 19.93 2.05 -0.78
CA ALA A 8 18.52 2.03 -0.37
C ALA A 8 17.61 1.41 -1.44
N LEU A 9 17.84 1.70 -2.72
CA LEU A 9 17.12 1.10 -3.84
C LEU A 9 17.35 -0.41 -3.92
N VAL A 10 18.60 -0.85 -3.75
CA VAL A 10 18.94 -2.28 -3.74
C VAL A 10 18.27 -2.98 -2.56
N VAL A 11 18.33 -2.40 -1.36
CA VAL A 11 17.66 -2.96 -0.17
C VAL A 11 16.14 -3.00 -0.37
N PHE A 12 15.53 -1.93 -0.87
CA PHE A 12 14.10 -1.87 -1.16
C PHE A 12 13.68 -2.91 -2.20
N ALA A 13 14.47 -3.05 -3.27
CA ALA A 13 14.21 -4.03 -4.32
C ALA A 13 14.38 -5.47 -3.81
N LEU A 14 15.43 -5.76 -3.04
CA LEU A 14 15.66 -7.08 -2.44
C LEU A 14 14.58 -7.43 -1.44
N ALA A 15 14.13 -6.48 -0.62
CA ALA A 15 13.06 -6.70 0.34
C ALA A 15 11.73 -6.99 -0.37
N GLY A 16 11.36 -6.19 -1.39
CA GLY A 16 10.17 -6.47 -2.20
C GLY A 16 10.25 -7.78 -3.01
N LEU A 17 11.45 -8.17 -3.46
CA LEU A 17 11.69 -9.47 -4.09
C LEU A 17 11.55 -10.61 -3.08
N SER A 18 12.03 -10.44 -1.85
CA SER A 18 11.92 -11.44 -0.78
C SER A 18 10.47 -11.71 -0.44
N ASP A 19 9.66 -10.66 -0.20
CA ASP A 19 8.24 -10.80 0.13
C ASP A 19 7.46 -11.48 -1.03
N GLY A 20 7.80 -11.13 -2.27
CA GLY A 20 7.23 -11.76 -3.47
C GLY A 20 7.63 -13.23 -3.64
N LEU A 21 8.88 -13.57 -3.32
CA LEU A 21 9.41 -14.93 -3.37
C LEU A 21 8.80 -15.80 -2.26
N ASP A 22 8.68 -15.28 -1.04
CA ASP A 22 8.06 -15.99 0.09
C ASP A 22 6.59 -16.29 -0.21
N GLY A 23 5.87 -15.33 -0.82
CA GLY A 23 4.50 -15.53 -1.29
C GLY A 23 4.38 -16.54 -2.45
N PHE A 24 5.39 -16.65 -3.31
CA PHE A 24 5.44 -17.65 -4.38
C PHE A 24 5.74 -19.06 -3.84
N ILE A 25 6.72 -19.18 -2.93
CA ILE A 25 7.10 -20.44 -2.29
C ILE A 25 5.92 -20.97 -1.45
N ALA A 26 5.22 -20.11 -0.71
CA ALA A 26 4.04 -20.50 0.07
C ALA A 26 2.90 -21.03 -0.82
N ARG A 27 2.74 -20.51 -2.04
CA ARG A 27 1.79 -21.03 -3.03
C ARG A 27 2.25 -22.35 -3.65
N TYR A 28 3.54 -22.49 -3.95
CA TYR A 28 4.10 -23.68 -4.57
C TYR A 28 4.07 -24.89 -3.63
N PHE A 29 4.34 -24.68 -2.33
CA PHE A 29 4.37 -25.75 -1.33
C PHE A 29 3.01 -26.02 -0.66
N ASN A 30 1.95 -25.32 -1.05
CA ASN A 30 0.61 -25.44 -0.43
C ASN A 30 0.61 -25.21 1.09
N GLN A 31 1.66 -24.62 1.65
CA GLN A 31 1.81 -24.29 3.07
C GLN A 31 1.25 -22.89 3.36
N ARG A 32 0.00 -22.64 2.95
CA ARG A 32 -0.70 -21.41 3.32
C ARG A 32 -1.25 -21.55 4.73
N THR A 33 -0.51 -21.04 5.70
CA THR A 33 -1.09 -20.78 7.02
C THR A 33 -2.00 -19.56 6.92
N VAL A 34 -3.11 -19.57 7.66
CA VAL A 34 -4.04 -18.44 7.70
C VAL A 34 -3.31 -17.17 8.16
N LEU A 35 -2.42 -17.30 9.16
CA LEU A 35 -1.60 -16.20 9.67
C LEU A 35 -0.63 -15.63 8.63
N GLY A 36 0.11 -16.49 7.91
CA GLY A 36 1.04 -16.05 6.87
C GLY A 36 0.33 -15.28 5.75
N ALA A 37 -0.85 -15.74 5.34
CA ALA A 37 -1.64 -15.08 4.30
C ALA A 37 -2.08 -13.64 4.65
N TYR A 38 -2.16 -13.30 5.95
CA TYR A 38 -2.40 -11.92 6.41
C TYR A 38 -1.11 -11.15 6.67
N LEU A 39 -0.04 -11.82 7.07
CA LEU A 39 1.26 -11.20 7.37
C LEU A 39 1.96 -10.70 6.09
N ASP A 40 1.95 -11.45 4.99
CA ASP A 40 2.65 -11.04 3.75
C ASP A 40 2.16 -9.67 3.24
N PRO A 41 0.83 -9.43 3.09
CA PRO A 41 0.33 -8.14 2.61
C PRO A 41 0.54 -6.99 3.62
N ILE A 42 0.68 -7.30 4.91
CA ILE A 42 0.99 -6.30 5.93
C ILE A 42 2.46 -5.89 5.81
N ALA A 43 3.38 -6.85 5.65
CA ALA A 43 4.80 -6.60 5.43
C ALA A 43 5.03 -5.73 4.18
N ASP A 44 4.41 -6.10 3.05
CA ASP A 44 4.43 -5.33 1.81
C ASP A 44 4.02 -3.87 2.03
N LYS A 45 2.97 -3.65 2.82
CA LYS A 45 2.45 -2.31 3.10
C LYS A 45 3.37 -1.52 4.03
N LEU A 46 3.93 -2.16 5.05
CA LEU A 46 4.89 -1.53 5.96
C LEU A 46 6.18 -1.12 5.24
N LEU A 47 6.63 -1.91 4.27
CA LEU A 47 7.77 -1.59 3.43
C LEU A 47 7.53 -0.30 2.61
N ILE A 48 6.35 -0.16 1.99
CA ILE A 48 6.01 1.07 1.25
C ILE A 48 5.85 2.26 2.20
N ILE A 49 5.14 2.10 3.33
CA ILE A 49 4.92 3.18 4.30
C ILE A 49 6.26 3.68 4.85
N SER A 50 7.14 2.76 5.28
CA SER A 50 8.45 3.13 5.81
C SER A 50 9.29 3.86 4.78
N ALA A 51 9.31 3.42 3.51
CA ALA A 51 10.00 4.13 2.44
C ALA A 51 9.48 5.57 2.25
N TYR A 52 8.15 5.79 2.22
CA TYR A 52 7.57 7.13 2.11
C TYR A 52 7.91 8.02 3.31
N VAL A 53 7.83 7.47 4.54
CA VAL A 53 8.16 8.20 5.76
C VAL A 53 9.65 8.57 5.77
N SER A 54 10.55 7.64 5.47
CA SER A 54 11.99 7.91 5.38
C SER A 54 12.31 8.98 4.34
N LEU A 55 11.73 8.88 3.14
CA LEU A 55 11.92 9.87 2.07
C LEU A 55 11.37 11.26 2.43
N ALA A 56 10.29 11.33 3.22
CA ALA A 56 9.75 12.59 3.72
C ALA A 56 10.63 13.21 4.82
N VAL A 57 11.20 12.40 5.71
CA VAL A 57 12.11 12.85 6.79
C VAL A 57 13.37 13.50 6.20
N ILE A 58 13.94 12.91 5.15
CA ILE A 58 15.08 13.48 4.42
C ILE A 58 14.69 14.57 3.41
N LYS A 59 13.42 15.01 3.42
CA LYS A 59 12.85 16.10 2.61
C LYS A 59 12.93 15.92 1.09
N ILE A 60 13.07 14.68 0.60
CA ILE A 60 13.05 14.40 -0.84
C ILE A 60 11.61 14.38 -1.37
N ILE A 61 10.69 13.87 -0.56
CA ILE A 61 9.25 13.91 -0.86
C ILE A 61 8.60 14.93 0.06
N PRO A 62 7.66 15.74 -0.47
CA PRO A 62 6.78 16.56 0.35
C PRO A 62 6.04 15.71 1.41
N PRO A 63 6.10 16.09 2.71
CA PRO A 63 5.49 15.29 3.78
C PRO A 63 3.99 15.02 3.59
N TRP A 64 3.26 15.92 2.94
CA TRP A 64 1.83 15.77 2.68
C TRP A 64 1.51 14.52 1.84
N ILE A 65 2.38 14.11 0.92
CA ILE A 65 2.17 12.91 0.09
C ILE A 65 2.33 11.66 0.95
N ALA A 66 3.39 11.61 1.76
CA ALA A 66 3.64 10.50 2.66
C ALA A 66 2.47 10.33 3.64
N VAL A 67 1.90 11.43 4.15
CA VAL A 67 0.71 11.39 5.01
C VAL A 67 -0.51 10.82 4.28
N ILE A 68 -0.79 11.26 3.04
CA ILE A 68 -1.94 10.76 2.26
C ILE A 68 -1.82 9.26 1.99
N VAL A 69 -0.65 8.83 1.51
CA VAL A 69 -0.35 7.42 1.20
C VAL A 69 -0.49 6.56 2.45
N THR A 70 0.18 6.97 3.53
CA THR A 70 0.18 6.24 4.81
C THR A 70 -1.22 6.15 5.40
N THR A 71 -1.95 7.27 5.48
CA THR A 71 -3.32 7.31 6.03
C THR A 71 -4.25 6.38 5.24
N ARG A 72 -4.17 6.38 3.90
CA ARG A 72 -4.98 5.49 3.06
C ARG A 72 -4.69 4.03 3.34
N ASP A 73 -3.42 3.64 3.45
CA ASP A 73 -3.02 2.25 3.71
C ASP A 73 -3.44 1.80 5.12
N VAL A 74 -3.30 2.68 6.12
CA VAL A 74 -3.76 2.41 7.49
C VAL A 74 -5.28 2.22 7.54
N ILE A 75 -6.06 3.07 6.87
CA ILE A 75 -7.53 2.93 6.82
C ILE A 75 -7.94 1.58 6.23
N ILE A 76 -7.26 1.12 5.18
CA ILE A 76 -7.56 -0.16 4.53
C ILE A 76 -7.20 -1.33 5.44
N LEU A 77 -6.01 -1.30 6.05
CA LEU A 77 -5.57 -2.34 6.98
C LEU A 77 -6.49 -2.43 8.21
N LEU A 78 -6.87 -1.29 8.79
CA LEU A 78 -7.81 -1.23 9.91
C LEU A 78 -9.20 -1.74 9.51
N GLY A 79 -9.70 -1.36 8.33
CA GLY A 79 -10.96 -1.88 7.81
C GLY A 79 -10.95 -3.39 7.70
N ILE A 80 -9.91 -3.97 7.10
CA ILE A 80 -9.75 -5.43 6.98
C ILE A 80 -9.66 -6.09 8.37
N ALA A 81 -8.89 -5.51 9.30
CA ALA A 81 -8.74 -6.04 10.65
C ALA A 81 -10.08 -6.06 11.41
N VAL A 82 -10.86 -4.98 11.35
CA VAL A 82 -12.18 -4.89 11.98
C VAL A 82 -13.13 -5.95 11.41
N PHE A 83 -13.18 -6.11 10.09
CA PHE A 83 -14.02 -7.14 9.46
C PHE A 83 -13.58 -8.57 9.81
N SER A 84 -12.27 -8.80 9.91
CA SER A 84 -11.72 -10.09 10.31
C SER A 84 -12.06 -10.44 11.77
N ILE A 85 -12.00 -9.46 12.69
CA ILE A 85 -12.33 -9.68 14.11
C ILE A 85 -13.83 -9.89 14.31
N THR A 86 -14.67 -9.23 13.51
CA THR A 86 -16.14 -9.35 13.57
C THR A 86 -16.70 -10.60 12.88
N GLY A 87 -15.84 -11.47 12.33
CA GLY A 87 -16.26 -12.71 11.67
C GLY A 87 -16.98 -12.50 10.34
N ILE A 88 -16.95 -11.28 9.79
CA ILE A 88 -17.52 -10.96 8.48
C ILE A 88 -16.50 -11.41 7.43
N SER A 89 -16.78 -12.53 6.78
CA SER A 89 -15.97 -13.02 5.66
C SER A 89 -16.15 -12.12 4.44
N ILE A 90 -15.41 -11.02 4.39
CA ILE A 90 -15.28 -10.24 3.18
C ILE A 90 -14.42 -11.06 2.22
N GLU A 91 -14.98 -11.45 1.07
CA GLU A 91 -14.15 -11.77 -0.09
C GLU A 91 -13.37 -10.50 -0.43
N ILE A 92 -12.10 -10.44 0.01
CA ILE A 92 -11.15 -9.40 -0.34
C ILE A 92 -10.82 -9.58 -1.81
N LYS A 93 -11.77 -9.28 -2.71
CA LYS A 93 -11.47 -9.10 -4.13
C LYS A 93 -10.74 -7.77 -4.24
N PRO A 94 -9.42 -7.77 -4.54
CA PRO A 94 -8.67 -6.54 -4.69
C PRO A 94 -9.27 -5.78 -5.87
N SER A 95 -9.77 -4.57 -5.62
CA SER A 95 -10.27 -3.74 -6.71
C SER A 95 -9.10 -3.32 -7.60
N LEU A 96 -9.34 -3.25 -8.91
CA LEU A 96 -8.33 -2.81 -9.88
C LEU A 96 -7.75 -1.44 -9.49
N VAL A 97 -8.59 -0.57 -8.94
CA VAL A 97 -8.23 0.77 -8.44
C VAL A 97 -7.08 0.69 -7.43
N SER A 98 -7.16 -0.21 -6.45
CA SER A 98 -6.15 -0.31 -5.40
C SER A 98 -4.84 -0.95 -5.84
N LYS A 99 -4.90 -1.87 -6.82
CA LYS A 99 -3.68 -2.39 -7.46
C LYS A 99 -2.96 -1.28 -8.20
N CYS A 100 -3.69 -0.48 -9.00
CA CYS A 100 -3.11 0.65 -9.72
C CYS A 100 -2.47 1.68 -8.77
N THR A 101 -3.13 2.00 -7.64
CA THR A 101 -2.55 2.88 -6.62
C THR A 101 -1.24 2.33 -6.06
N THR A 102 -1.20 1.04 -5.75
CA THR A 102 -0.01 0.42 -5.13
C THR A 102 1.15 0.36 -6.12
N VAL A 103 0.87 0.07 -7.40
CA VAL A 103 1.88 0.14 -8.47
C VAL A 103 2.40 1.57 -8.65
N ALA A 104 1.52 2.58 -8.61
CA ALA A 104 1.92 3.98 -8.70
C ALA A 104 2.79 4.42 -7.51
N GLN A 105 2.46 3.98 -6.30
CA GLN A 105 3.25 4.25 -5.09
C GLN A 105 4.65 3.62 -5.18
N LEU A 106 4.71 2.33 -5.55
CA LEU A 106 5.99 1.63 -5.69
C LEU A 106 6.84 2.24 -6.81
N GLY A 107 6.22 2.56 -7.96
CA GLY A 107 6.89 3.27 -9.06
C GLY A 107 7.42 4.64 -8.65
N THR A 108 6.69 5.36 -7.81
CA THR A 108 7.14 6.66 -7.26
C THR A 108 8.38 6.49 -6.40
N VAL A 109 8.40 5.53 -5.47
CA VAL A 109 9.56 5.26 -4.62
C VAL A 109 10.78 4.89 -5.46
N VAL A 110 10.62 3.96 -6.42
CA VAL A 110 11.70 3.53 -7.31
C VAL A 110 12.23 4.69 -8.15
N PHE A 111 11.34 5.51 -8.74
CA PHE A 111 11.74 6.66 -9.55
C PHE A 111 12.57 7.67 -8.75
N ILE A 112 12.16 7.95 -7.52
CA ILE A 112 12.82 8.91 -6.64
C ILE A 112 14.19 8.39 -6.17
N LEU A 113 14.26 7.12 -5.79
CA LEU A 113 15.52 6.49 -5.38
C LEU A 113 16.51 6.36 -6.54
N PHE A 114 16.03 6.17 -7.77
CA PHE A 114 16.88 6.10 -8.97
C PHE A 114 17.40 7.47 -9.39
N ASN A 115 16.60 8.53 -9.26
CA ASN A 115 16.95 9.89 -9.67
C ASN A 115 16.76 10.93 -8.54
N PRO A 116 17.51 10.81 -7.43
CA PRO A 116 17.37 11.73 -6.29
C PRO A 116 17.83 13.15 -6.64
N THR A 117 18.74 13.29 -7.60
CA THR A 117 19.37 14.56 -8.01
C THR A 117 18.57 15.37 -9.04
N VAL A 118 17.44 14.87 -9.54
CA VAL A 118 16.55 15.70 -10.38
C VAL A 118 16.09 16.88 -9.54
N SER A 119 16.21 18.11 -10.06
CA SER A 119 15.77 19.31 -9.36
C SER A 119 14.35 19.14 -8.78
N ASP A 120 14.15 19.56 -7.54
CA ASP A 120 12.84 19.49 -6.86
C ASP A 120 11.74 20.23 -7.64
N ALA A 121 12.13 21.15 -8.52
CA ALA A 121 11.23 21.89 -9.41
C ALA A 121 10.88 21.16 -10.73
N SER A 122 11.31 19.92 -10.96
CA SER A 122 10.97 19.19 -12.18
C SER A 122 9.46 18.92 -12.25
N LEU A 123 8.82 19.39 -13.32
CA LEU A 123 7.40 19.12 -13.62
C LEU A 123 7.06 17.63 -13.51
N ILE A 124 7.99 16.75 -13.88
CA ILE A 124 7.82 15.29 -13.82
C ILE A 124 7.59 14.82 -12.38
N LYS A 125 8.36 15.31 -11.39
CA LYS A 125 8.19 14.96 -9.98
C LYS A 125 6.81 15.40 -9.48
N TYR A 126 6.43 16.63 -9.77
CA TYR A 126 5.11 17.16 -9.40
C TYR A 126 3.95 16.34 -10.02
N CYS A 127 4.06 15.97 -11.29
CA CYS A 127 3.06 15.13 -11.95
C CYS A 127 2.94 13.76 -11.27
N ILE A 128 4.07 13.10 -10.95
CA ILE A 128 4.08 11.79 -10.28
C ILE A 128 3.46 11.89 -8.87
N TYR A 129 3.80 12.96 -8.14
CA TYR A 129 3.29 13.23 -6.80
C TYR A 129 1.77 13.42 -6.78
N TRP A 130 1.26 14.28 -7.66
CA TRP A 130 -0.18 14.53 -7.79
C TRP A 130 -0.95 13.31 -8.29
N LEU A 131 -0.39 12.57 -9.25
CA LEU A 131 -0.98 11.33 -9.74
C LEU A 131 -1.08 10.29 -8.63
N THR A 132 -0.01 10.10 -7.85
CA THR A 132 0.01 9.12 -6.75
C THR A 132 -0.90 9.53 -5.61
N ALA A 133 -0.93 10.82 -5.24
CA ALA A 133 -1.84 11.35 -4.24
C ALA A 133 -3.30 11.20 -4.70
N GLY A 134 -3.62 11.56 -5.94
CA GLY A 134 -4.96 11.44 -6.52
C GLY A 134 -5.45 9.98 -6.54
N LEU A 135 -4.62 9.06 -7.02
CA LEU A 135 -4.93 7.62 -6.99
C LEU A 135 -5.10 7.09 -5.57
N SER A 136 -4.32 7.60 -4.61
CA SER A 136 -4.44 7.20 -3.20
C SER A 136 -5.76 7.68 -2.62
N ILE A 137 -6.14 8.93 -2.84
CA ILE A 137 -7.40 9.51 -2.38
C ILE A 137 -8.59 8.74 -2.98
N VAL A 138 -8.62 8.57 -4.31
CA VAL A 138 -9.70 7.86 -5.01
C VAL A 138 -9.83 6.43 -4.48
N SER A 139 -8.71 5.74 -4.28
CA SER A 139 -8.75 4.40 -3.71
C SER A 139 -9.20 4.37 -2.26
N GLY A 140 -8.86 5.37 -1.45
CA GLY A 140 -9.31 5.47 -0.07
C GLY A 140 -10.83 5.61 0.00
N PHE A 141 -11.39 6.54 -0.77
CA PHE A 141 -12.86 6.71 -0.89
C PHE A 141 -13.55 5.44 -1.38
N HIS A 142 -13.01 4.78 -2.40
CA HIS A 142 -13.57 3.53 -2.92
C HIS A 142 -13.65 2.42 -1.84
N TYR A 143 -12.65 2.33 -0.95
CA TYR A 143 -12.65 1.35 0.14
C TYR A 143 -13.61 1.71 1.26
N ILE A 144 -13.69 2.99 1.64
CA ILE A 144 -14.65 3.46 2.64
C ILE A 144 -16.07 3.17 2.16
N TYR A 145 -16.40 3.50 0.91
CA TYR A 145 -17.70 3.22 0.31
C TYR A 145 -18.02 1.72 0.29
N LYS A 146 -17.06 0.89 -0.11
CA LYS A 146 -17.23 -0.57 -0.10
C LYS A 146 -17.47 -1.10 1.32
N GLY A 147 -16.73 -0.60 2.32
CA GLY A 147 -16.89 -0.97 3.72
C GLY A 147 -18.28 -0.59 4.28
N MET A 148 -18.74 0.63 4.00
CA MET A 148 -20.07 1.11 4.39
C MET A 148 -21.19 0.28 3.75
N ASN A 149 -21.08 -0.02 2.46
CA ASN A 149 -22.07 -0.83 1.76
C ASN A 149 -22.14 -2.26 2.34
N ILE A 150 -21.01 -2.84 2.74
CA ILE A 150 -20.99 -4.16 3.39
C ILE A 150 -21.71 -4.10 4.74
N LEU A 151 -21.42 -3.11 5.58
CA LEU A 151 -22.11 -2.93 6.87
C LEU A 151 -23.62 -2.73 6.70
N GLN A 152 -24.03 -1.94 5.70
CA GLN A 152 -25.45 -1.72 5.37
C GLN A 152 -26.16 -2.99 4.90
N ASN A 153 -25.48 -3.88 4.16
CA ASN A 153 -26.05 -5.15 3.69
C ASN A 153 -26.09 -6.25 4.75
N ILE A 154 -25.30 -6.12 5.83
CA ILE A 154 -25.34 -7.03 6.98
C ILE A 154 -26.49 -6.67 7.92
N SER A 155 -26.82 -5.38 8.04
CA SER A 155 -27.88 -4.88 8.92
C SER A 155 -29.35 -5.22 8.55
N PRO A 156 -29.78 -5.62 7.33
CA PRO A 156 -31.19 -5.88 7.04
C PRO A 156 -31.60 -7.35 7.23
N ASN A 157 -30.66 -8.29 7.31
CA ASN A 157 -30.96 -9.73 7.15
C ASN A 157 -30.90 -10.57 8.44
N ASN A 158 -30.61 -9.95 9.60
CA ASN A 158 -30.48 -10.66 10.88
C ASN A 158 -31.70 -10.53 11.82
N GLN A 159 -32.88 -10.14 11.30
CA GLN A 159 -34.14 -10.10 12.06
C GLN A 159 -35.13 -11.24 11.72
N LYS A 160 -34.68 -12.33 11.08
CA LYS A 160 -35.52 -13.52 10.86
C LYS A 160 -34.76 -14.80 11.21
N ILE A 161 -34.62 -15.08 12.50
CA ILE A 161 -34.52 -16.44 13.04
C ILE A 161 -35.40 -16.49 14.29
#